data_AF-A0A8B8XBG9-F1
#
_entry.id   AF-A0A8B8XBG9-F1
#
_cell.length_a   1.000
_cell.length_b   1.000
_cell.length_c   1.000
_cell.angle_alpha   90.00
_cell.angle_beta   90.00
_cell.angle_gamma   90.00
#
_symmetry.space_group_name_H-M   'P 1'
#
loop_
_entity.id
_entity.type
_entity.pdbx_description
1 polymer ?
#
loop_
_entity_poly.entity_id
_entity_poly.type
_entity_poly.pdbx_seq_one_letter_code
_entity_poly.pdbx_strand_id
1 'polypeptide(L)'
;MTLAWRHLLRALYLETSTPGTPKTCPSPKGAFWTSVAKLGLHTKPSMPPCDFTPERYQSLAYDRVLEIHKQHLSPVLTAYFSEPLLLHQGHMEWLFDYEGNRYLDFFSGIVTVSVGHCHPKVNAVAQKQLGRLWHTSAVFFHPPIHEYAEKLSALLPEPLKVIFLLNSGSEANDLAMLMARAHSNNTDIISFRGAYHGCSPYTLGLTNVGFYKMELPSGMGCQSTMCPDVFRGPWGGSHCRDSPVQTIRKCSCASDCCQAKDQYIEQFKDTLSTSVAKSIAGFFAEPIQGVNGVVQYPKGFLKEAFELVRERGGVCIADEVQTGFGRLGSHFWGFQTHGVLPDIVTMAKGIGNGFPMAAVVTTPEIAKSLAKRLLHFNTFGGNPMACAIGSSVLEVIKEENLQENSQEVGTYMLLKFAKLRDEFEIVGDVRGKGLMIGIEMVKDKTSRQPLPREEVNQIHQDCKRMGLLIGRGGTFSQVTRRLAFTYHFRHSASHPRCASLNQKLILQWKYSVLP
;
A
#
# COMPACT_ATOMS: atom_id res chain seq x y z
N MET A 1 50.58 12.21 0.82
CA MET A 1 51.85 12.11 1.59
C MET A 1 51.66 12.86 2.91
N THR A 2 52.34 12.43 3.99
CA THR A 2 52.44 13.05 5.35
C THR A 2 51.13 13.28 6.13
N LEU A 3 50.79 12.50 7.18
CA LEU A 3 51.31 12.42 8.59
C LEU A 3 50.78 13.56 9.50
N ALA A 4 50.41 13.37 10.79
CA ALA A 4 50.80 12.41 11.86
C ALA A 4 49.57 11.89 12.69
N TRP A 5 49.49 10.64 13.22
CA TRP A 5 50.14 10.00 14.40
C TRP A 5 49.87 10.68 15.77
N ARG A 6 49.20 10.11 16.80
CA ARG A 6 49.26 8.82 17.59
C ARG A 6 50.31 8.81 18.73
N HIS A 7 49.90 8.49 19.97
CA HIS A 7 50.53 7.65 21.05
C HIS A 7 49.64 7.75 22.34
N LEU A 8 49.08 6.67 22.93
CA LEU A 8 49.59 5.66 23.92
C LEU A 8 49.87 6.20 25.35
N LEU A 9 49.70 5.54 26.52
CA LEU A 9 48.79 4.55 27.20
C LEU A 9 49.58 3.96 28.42
N ARG A 10 48.94 3.64 29.57
CA ARG A 10 49.42 2.87 30.77
C ARG A 10 50.37 3.60 31.78
N ALA A 11 50.48 3.26 33.08
CA ALA A 11 49.66 2.50 34.08
C ALA A 11 50.25 2.60 35.53
N LEU A 12 49.61 1.95 36.53
CA LEU A 12 50.02 1.67 37.96
C LEU A 12 49.69 2.80 38.99
N TYR A 13 48.87 2.61 40.06
CA TYR A 13 48.96 1.80 41.31
C TYR A 13 49.83 2.46 42.43
N LEU A 14 49.58 2.42 43.76
CA LEU A 14 48.69 1.66 44.69
C LEU A 14 48.43 2.46 46.02
N GLU A 15 47.35 2.15 46.79
CA GLU A 15 47.16 2.18 48.28
C GLU A 15 47.52 3.41 49.19
N THR A 16 46.98 3.71 50.40
CA THR A 16 45.92 3.20 51.34
C THR A 16 45.16 4.42 51.93
N SER A 17 43.92 4.41 52.44
CA SER A 17 43.45 3.81 53.71
C SER A 17 41.98 4.23 54.02
N THR A 18 41.29 3.53 54.92
CA THR A 18 39.92 3.81 55.47
C THR A 18 39.95 3.53 56.98
N PRO A 19 39.13 4.16 57.87
CA PRO A 19 37.65 4.05 57.85
C PRO A 19 36.84 5.30 58.27
N GLY A 20 35.55 5.32 57.92
CA GLY A 20 34.61 6.35 58.38
C GLY A 20 33.27 6.37 57.62
N THR A 21 32.32 5.53 58.02
CA THR A 21 30.89 5.66 57.69
C THR A 21 30.14 6.08 58.97
N PRO A 22 28.97 6.77 58.93
CA PRO A 22 27.89 6.49 57.98
C PRO A 22 27.05 7.67 57.44
N LYS A 23 26.13 7.27 56.55
CA LYS A 23 24.91 7.94 56.04
C LYS A 23 25.00 8.49 54.61
N THR A 24 24.61 7.57 53.74
CA THR A 24 24.40 7.64 52.29
C THR A 24 23.32 8.62 51.84
N CYS A 25 23.56 9.28 50.71
CA CYS A 25 22.51 9.75 49.80
C CYS A 25 23.01 9.53 48.35
N PRO A 26 22.55 8.50 47.62
CA PRO A 26 23.02 8.21 46.27
C PRO A 26 22.19 8.93 45.19
N SER A 27 22.87 9.32 44.11
CA SER A 27 22.29 9.90 42.90
C SER A 27 21.55 8.85 42.04
N PRO A 28 20.65 9.27 41.12
CA PRO A 28 19.85 8.33 40.34
C PRO A 28 20.69 7.64 39.25
N LYS A 29 20.99 6.36 39.47
CA LYS A 29 21.40 5.41 38.43
C LYS A 29 20.41 4.25 38.36
N GLY A 30 20.07 3.85 37.14
CA GLY A 30 19.22 2.69 36.86
C GLY A 30 17.74 3.04 36.82
N ALA A 31 17.22 3.28 35.62
CA ALA A 31 15.78 3.10 35.38
C ALA A 31 15.48 1.60 35.57
N PHE A 32 14.87 1.26 36.71
CA PHE A 32 14.42 -0.09 36.99
C PHE A 32 13.35 -0.47 35.98
N TRP A 33 13.64 -1.48 35.16
CA TRP A 33 12.64 -2.17 34.35
C TRP A 33 11.60 -2.77 35.30
N THR A 34 10.41 -2.16 35.34
CA THR A 34 9.28 -2.73 36.08
C THR A 34 8.83 -3.98 35.35
N SER A 35 9.12 -5.13 35.95
CA SER A 35 8.76 -6.46 35.48
C SER A 35 7.31 -6.51 34.97
N VAL A 36 7.13 -7.04 33.76
CA VAL A 36 5.81 -7.28 33.14
C VAL A 36 5.14 -8.47 33.84
N ALA A 37 4.61 -8.23 35.04
CA ALA A 37 3.97 -9.24 35.90
C ALA A 37 2.43 -9.18 35.88
N LYS A 38 1.82 -8.46 34.93
CA LYS A 38 0.35 -8.24 34.87
C LYS A 38 -0.32 -8.39 33.49
N LEU A 39 0.32 -9.09 32.55
CA LEU A 39 -0.36 -9.70 31.39
C LEU A 39 -0.09 -11.20 31.44
N GLY A 40 -1.14 -11.99 31.73
CA GLY A 40 -0.99 -13.42 31.93
C GLY A 40 -0.48 -14.14 30.68
N LEU A 41 0.64 -14.87 30.83
CA LEU A 41 1.34 -15.64 29.80
C LEU A 41 0.56 -16.87 29.27
N HIS A 42 -0.77 -16.94 29.51
CA HIS A 42 -1.52 -18.19 29.50
C HIS A 42 -2.47 -18.45 28.32
N THR A 43 -2.52 -17.57 27.32
CA THR A 43 -3.10 -17.91 26.02
C THR A 43 -2.24 -17.38 24.88
N LYS A 44 -1.46 -18.25 24.22
CA LYS A 44 -1.03 -17.99 22.84
C LYS A 44 -2.29 -17.67 22.02
N PRO A 45 -2.31 -16.61 21.20
CA PRO A 45 -3.50 -16.31 20.40
C PRO A 45 -3.85 -17.47 19.47
N SER A 46 -5.01 -18.10 19.72
CA SER A 46 -5.50 -19.17 18.85
C SER A 46 -5.81 -18.58 17.47
N MET A 47 -5.19 -19.12 16.43
CA MET A 47 -5.58 -18.81 15.06
C MET A 47 -7.07 -19.11 14.83
N PRO A 48 -7.75 -18.38 13.94
CA PRO A 48 -9.13 -18.70 13.52
C PRO A 48 -9.35 -20.18 13.13
N PRO A 49 -10.57 -20.72 13.26
CA PRO A 49 -10.91 -21.96 12.58
C PRO A 49 -10.80 -21.78 11.07
N CYS A 50 -10.48 -22.86 10.35
CA CYS A 50 -10.56 -22.95 8.90
C CYS A 50 -10.86 -24.40 8.57
N ASP A 51 -11.87 -24.64 7.75
CA ASP A 51 -12.33 -25.98 7.42
C ASP A 51 -11.61 -26.55 6.17
N PHE A 52 -10.65 -25.80 5.62
CA PHE A 52 -9.78 -26.21 4.52
C PHE A 52 -8.53 -26.91 5.06
N THR A 53 -8.26 -28.12 4.56
CA THR A 53 -7.01 -28.85 4.79
C THR A 53 -6.13 -28.72 3.56
N PRO A 54 -4.88 -28.23 3.67
CA PRO A 54 -4.00 -28.10 2.53
C PRO A 54 -3.52 -29.47 2.02
N GLU A 55 -3.17 -29.51 0.74
CA GLU A 55 -2.47 -30.65 0.14
C GLU A 55 -1.06 -30.78 0.73
N ARG A 56 -0.58 -32.01 0.89
CA ARG A 56 0.80 -32.25 1.32
C ARG A 56 1.74 -31.80 0.21
N TYR A 57 2.68 -30.92 0.53
CA TYR A 57 3.74 -30.50 -0.39
C TYR A 57 4.55 -31.68 -0.93
N GLN A 58 4.64 -31.79 -2.27
CA GLN A 58 5.32 -32.87 -3.00
C GLN A 58 6.35 -32.35 -4.02
N SER A 59 6.80 -31.09 -3.89
CA SER A 59 7.74 -30.46 -4.82
C SER A 59 9.15 -30.34 -4.21
N LEU A 60 10.00 -29.49 -4.81
CA LEU A 60 11.42 -29.32 -4.49
C LEU A 60 11.68 -29.08 -2.99
N ALA A 61 12.69 -29.76 -2.43
CA ALA A 61 13.15 -29.50 -1.07
C ALA A 61 13.56 -28.03 -0.87
N TYR A 62 13.30 -27.48 0.32
CA TYR A 62 13.50 -26.06 0.64
C TYR A 62 14.91 -25.54 0.28
N ASP A 63 15.96 -26.25 0.67
CA ASP A 63 17.34 -25.86 0.35
C ASP A 63 17.63 -25.81 -1.16
N ARG A 64 17.01 -26.71 -1.94
CA ARG A 64 17.13 -26.70 -3.40
C ARG A 64 16.38 -25.52 -4.03
N VAL A 65 15.28 -25.06 -3.44
CA VAL A 65 14.60 -23.82 -3.86
C VAL A 65 15.50 -22.61 -3.60
N LEU A 66 16.15 -22.55 -2.43
CA LEU A 66 17.10 -21.46 -2.11
C LEU A 66 18.32 -21.46 -3.05
N GLU A 67 18.85 -22.65 -3.37
CA GLU A 67 19.96 -22.81 -4.31
C GLU A 67 19.59 -22.32 -5.71
N ILE A 68 18.43 -22.73 -6.23
CA ILE A 68 17.90 -22.28 -7.53
C ILE A 68 17.68 -20.76 -7.54
N HIS A 69 17.12 -20.19 -6.47
CA HIS A 69 16.93 -18.74 -6.37
C HIS A 69 18.27 -18.00 -6.47
N LYS A 70 19.30 -18.49 -5.76
CA LYS A 70 20.64 -17.89 -5.76
C LYS A 70 21.38 -18.05 -7.10
N GLN A 71 21.18 -19.16 -7.81
CA GLN A 71 21.91 -19.48 -9.06
C GLN A 71 21.22 -18.98 -10.32
N HIS A 72 19.89 -18.85 -10.33
CA HIS A 72 19.11 -18.69 -11.57
C HIS A 72 18.08 -17.55 -11.56
N LEU A 73 17.80 -16.92 -10.41
CA LEU A 73 16.85 -15.80 -10.33
C LEU A 73 17.57 -14.47 -10.07
N SER A 74 16.84 -13.37 -10.28
CA SER A 74 17.40 -12.02 -10.15
C SER A 74 17.88 -11.73 -8.71
N PRO A 75 19.12 -11.28 -8.51
CA PRO A 75 19.64 -10.95 -7.18
C PRO A 75 18.95 -9.72 -6.55
N VAL A 76 18.20 -8.95 -7.35
CA VAL A 76 17.45 -7.77 -6.88
C VAL A 76 16.16 -8.18 -6.14
N LEU A 77 15.57 -9.33 -6.49
CA LEU A 77 14.37 -9.84 -5.81
C LEU A 77 14.76 -10.57 -4.53
N THR A 78 14.86 -9.80 -3.45
CA THR A 78 15.11 -10.32 -2.10
C THR A 78 13.83 -10.90 -1.50
N ALA A 79 13.98 -11.93 -0.67
CA ALA A 79 12.87 -12.49 0.08
C ALA A 79 12.33 -11.47 1.11
N TYR A 80 11.00 -11.48 1.31
CA TYR A 80 10.33 -10.53 2.21
C TYR A 80 10.71 -10.71 3.70
N PHE A 81 11.08 -11.94 4.06
CA PHE A 81 11.58 -12.32 5.39
C PHE A 81 13.03 -12.80 5.28
N SER A 82 13.80 -12.67 6.37
CA SER A 82 15.19 -13.17 6.43
C SER A 82 15.30 -14.68 6.22
N GLU A 83 14.31 -15.43 6.70
CA GLU A 83 14.05 -16.82 6.32
C GLU A 83 12.90 -16.81 5.30
N PRO A 84 13.18 -17.07 4.00
CA PRO A 84 12.19 -17.07 2.95
C PRO A 84 10.98 -17.95 3.27
N LEU A 85 9.76 -17.41 3.13
CA LEU A 85 8.55 -18.18 3.34
C LEU A 85 8.17 -18.90 2.04
N LEU A 86 8.40 -20.21 1.98
CA LEU A 86 8.03 -21.05 0.83
C LEU A 86 6.55 -21.42 0.91
N LEU A 87 5.71 -20.56 0.34
CA LEU A 87 4.26 -20.78 0.20
C LEU A 87 3.96 -21.82 -0.88
N HIS A 88 3.10 -22.78 -0.56
CA HIS A 88 2.65 -23.83 -1.47
C HIS A 88 1.23 -23.61 -1.99
N GLN A 89 0.29 -23.27 -1.10
CA GLN A 89 -1.14 -23.26 -1.42
C GLN A 89 -1.83 -22.06 -0.77
N GLY A 90 -2.94 -21.60 -1.37
CA GLY A 90 -3.78 -20.54 -0.83
C GLY A 90 -5.26 -20.88 -0.94
N HIS A 91 -6.05 -20.40 0.01
CA HIS A 91 -7.49 -20.61 0.07
C HIS A 91 -8.18 -19.41 0.76
N MET A 92 -8.93 -18.61 0.00
CA MET A 92 -9.62 -17.40 0.48
C MET A 92 -8.67 -16.41 1.18
N GLU A 93 -8.80 -16.17 2.48
CA GLU A 93 -7.87 -15.35 3.27
C GLU A 93 -6.59 -16.08 3.72
N TRP A 94 -6.50 -17.40 3.49
CA TRP A 94 -5.44 -18.27 3.99
C TRP A 94 -4.33 -18.55 2.98
N LEU A 95 -3.12 -18.70 3.51
CA LEU A 95 -1.93 -19.20 2.83
C LEU A 95 -1.31 -20.33 3.66
N PHE A 96 -0.70 -21.30 3.00
CA PHE A 96 -0.06 -22.45 3.60
C PHE A 96 1.35 -22.63 3.04
N ASP A 97 2.33 -22.88 3.91
CA ASP A 97 3.71 -23.17 3.50
C ASP A 97 3.96 -24.65 3.21
N TYR A 98 5.18 -24.97 2.80
CA TYR A 98 5.62 -26.32 2.47
C TYR A 98 5.62 -27.32 3.65
N GLU A 99 5.59 -26.84 4.90
CA GLU A 99 5.47 -27.67 6.12
C GLU A 99 4.01 -27.86 6.55
N GLY A 100 3.08 -27.12 5.93
CA GLY A 100 1.66 -27.09 6.29
C GLY A 100 1.31 -26.04 7.35
N ASN A 101 2.25 -25.15 7.72
CA ASN A 101 1.93 -24.03 8.60
C ASN A 101 0.95 -23.09 7.88
N ARG A 102 -0.06 -22.63 8.62
CA ARG A 102 -1.15 -21.79 8.11
C ARG A 102 -0.97 -20.33 8.49
N TYR A 103 -1.15 -19.45 7.52
CA TYR A 103 -1.00 -18.01 7.62
C TYR A 103 -2.26 -17.29 7.17
N LEU A 104 -2.65 -16.24 7.90
CA LEU A 104 -3.68 -15.29 7.49
C LEU A 104 -3.04 -14.12 6.75
N ASP A 105 -3.49 -13.85 5.53
CA ASP A 105 -2.87 -12.86 4.65
C ASP A 105 -3.53 -11.47 4.75
N PHE A 106 -2.86 -10.53 5.42
CA PHE A 106 -3.30 -9.12 5.48
C PHE A 106 -2.69 -8.27 4.36
N PHE A 107 -1.78 -8.83 3.54
CA PHE A 107 -1.08 -8.09 2.49
C PHE A 107 -1.60 -8.44 1.07
N SER A 108 -2.24 -9.59 0.92
CA SER A 108 -2.88 -10.09 -0.30
C SER A 108 -1.91 -10.15 -1.48
N GLY A 109 -0.81 -10.86 -1.28
CA GLY A 109 0.40 -10.73 -2.11
C GLY A 109 1.01 -9.36 -1.90
N ILE A 110 0.81 -8.43 -2.85
CA ILE A 110 1.06 -7.00 -2.67
C ILE A 110 -0.19 -6.23 -3.15
N VAL A 111 -1.26 -6.22 -2.34
CA VAL A 111 -2.57 -5.61 -2.67
C VAL A 111 -3.23 -6.20 -3.94
N THR A 112 -2.85 -7.43 -4.30
CA THR A 112 -3.21 -8.04 -5.59
C THR A 112 -4.44 -8.93 -5.47
N VAL A 113 -4.48 -9.77 -4.43
CA VAL A 113 -5.60 -10.69 -4.19
C VAL A 113 -6.77 -9.92 -3.57
N SER A 114 -7.85 -9.76 -4.33
CA SER A 114 -8.97 -8.86 -4.01
C SER A 114 -10.30 -9.56 -3.79
N VAL A 115 -10.42 -10.84 -4.15
CA VAL A 115 -11.58 -11.68 -3.82
C VAL A 115 -11.18 -12.99 -3.15
N GLY A 116 -9.91 -13.14 -2.75
CA GLY A 116 -9.39 -14.32 -2.06
C GLY A 116 -8.54 -15.22 -2.94
N HIS A 117 -7.61 -15.90 -2.29
CA HIS A 117 -6.73 -16.90 -2.90
C HIS A 117 -7.59 -18.03 -3.47
N CYS A 118 -7.43 -18.34 -4.75
CA CYS A 118 -8.13 -19.44 -5.42
C CYS A 118 -9.67 -19.41 -5.28
N HIS A 119 -10.29 -18.22 -5.32
CA HIS A 119 -11.75 -18.07 -5.16
C HIS A 119 -12.52 -18.98 -6.13
N PRO A 120 -13.47 -19.82 -5.65
CA PRO A 120 -14.09 -20.87 -6.46
C PRO A 120 -14.75 -20.38 -7.75
N LYS A 121 -15.43 -19.22 -7.74
CA LYS A 121 -16.09 -18.67 -8.93
C LYS A 121 -15.06 -18.23 -9.98
N VAL A 122 -13.99 -17.55 -9.55
CA VAL A 122 -12.92 -17.09 -10.44
C VAL A 122 -12.18 -18.28 -11.05
N ASN A 123 -11.85 -19.30 -10.24
CA ASN A 123 -11.21 -20.52 -10.72
C ASN A 123 -12.06 -21.26 -11.75
N ALA A 124 -13.38 -21.42 -11.51
CA ALA A 124 -14.28 -22.08 -12.45
C ALA A 124 -14.40 -21.33 -13.79
N VAL A 125 -14.44 -19.99 -13.77
CA VAL A 125 -14.43 -19.16 -14.98
C VAL A 125 -13.10 -19.29 -15.73
N ALA A 126 -11.97 -19.24 -15.02
CA ALA A 126 -10.64 -19.41 -15.60
C ALA A 126 -10.49 -20.78 -16.30
N GLN A 127 -10.86 -21.87 -15.62
CA GLN A 127 -10.82 -23.24 -16.17
C GLN A 127 -11.71 -23.39 -17.42
N LYS A 128 -12.93 -22.84 -17.38
CA LYS A 128 -13.86 -22.86 -18.52
C LYS A 128 -13.32 -22.08 -19.73
N GLN A 129 -12.70 -20.92 -19.51
CA GLN A 129 -12.14 -20.11 -20.59
C GLN A 129 -10.86 -20.72 -21.15
N LEU A 130 -10.01 -21.29 -20.29
CA LEU A 130 -8.79 -22.03 -20.63
C LEU A 130 -9.07 -23.17 -21.62
N GLY A 131 -10.11 -23.98 -21.36
CA GLY A 131 -10.53 -25.07 -22.25
C GLY A 131 -11.26 -24.64 -23.53
N ARG A 132 -11.46 -23.34 -23.76
CA ARG A 132 -12.23 -22.81 -24.91
C ARG A 132 -11.40 -21.93 -25.83
N LEU A 133 -10.78 -20.88 -25.29
CA LEU A 133 -9.92 -19.95 -26.02
C LEU A 133 -9.06 -19.19 -24.99
N TRP A 134 -7.83 -19.65 -24.76
CA TRP A 134 -6.92 -18.98 -23.84
C TRP A 134 -6.54 -17.59 -24.37
N HIS A 135 -5.95 -17.54 -25.56
CA HIS A 135 -5.35 -16.32 -26.10
C HIS A 135 -5.74 -16.06 -27.55
N THR A 136 -6.12 -14.82 -27.79
CA THR A 136 -5.99 -14.12 -29.08
C THR A 136 -5.73 -12.64 -28.74
N SER A 137 -5.11 -11.89 -29.66
CA SER A 137 -4.94 -10.45 -29.48
C SER A 137 -6.24 -9.69 -29.77
N ALA A 138 -6.35 -8.46 -29.27
CA ALA A 138 -7.52 -7.60 -29.47
C ALA A 138 -7.81 -7.21 -30.95
N VAL A 139 -6.95 -7.60 -31.90
CA VAL A 139 -7.19 -7.48 -33.35
C VAL A 139 -8.31 -8.43 -33.81
N PHE A 140 -8.44 -9.59 -33.17
CA PHE A 140 -9.50 -10.55 -33.46
C PHE A 140 -10.60 -10.43 -32.40
N PHE A 141 -11.83 -10.13 -32.84
CA PHE A 141 -12.92 -9.86 -31.91
C PHE A 141 -13.38 -11.13 -31.17
N HIS A 142 -13.59 -10.98 -29.86
CA HIS A 142 -14.17 -12.00 -28.99
C HIS A 142 -15.10 -11.34 -27.96
N PRO A 143 -16.21 -11.97 -27.53
CA PRO A 143 -17.13 -11.36 -26.57
C PRO A 143 -16.51 -10.92 -25.23
N PRO A 144 -15.59 -11.67 -24.58
CA PRO A 144 -15.11 -11.33 -23.23
C PRO A 144 -14.53 -9.92 -23.04
N ILE A 145 -13.83 -9.35 -24.04
CA ILE A 145 -13.30 -7.98 -23.92
C ILE A 145 -14.41 -6.92 -23.92
N HIS A 146 -15.47 -7.16 -24.70
CA HIS A 146 -16.62 -6.27 -24.79
C HIS A 146 -17.46 -6.33 -23.51
N GLU A 147 -17.76 -7.53 -23.02
CA GLU A 147 -18.45 -7.76 -21.75
C GLU A 147 -17.69 -7.15 -20.57
N TYR A 148 -16.36 -7.29 -20.53
CA TYR A 148 -15.54 -6.68 -19.49
C TYR A 148 -15.50 -5.16 -19.59
N ALA A 149 -15.40 -4.60 -20.80
CA ALA A 149 -15.40 -3.15 -21.01
C ALA A 149 -16.73 -2.50 -20.60
N GLU A 150 -17.86 -3.14 -20.90
CA GLU A 150 -19.18 -2.69 -20.45
C GLU A 150 -19.28 -2.72 -18.91
N LYS A 151 -18.92 -3.85 -18.28
CA LYS A 151 -18.92 -3.99 -16.81
C LYS A 151 -18.01 -2.96 -16.11
N LEU A 152 -16.81 -2.71 -16.66
CA LEU A 152 -15.85 -1.77 -16.08
C LEU A 152 -16.26 -0.30 -16.27
N SER A 153 -16.74 0.07 -17.47
CA SER A 153 -17.17 1.45 -17.74
C SER A 153 -18.40 1.84 -16.91
N ALA A 154 -19.33 0.91 -16.69
CA ALA A 154 -20.50 1.13 -15.83
C ALA A 154 -20.15 1.43 -14.34
N LEU A 155 -18.90 1.17 -13.92
CA LEU A 155 -18.40 1.46 -12.57
C LEU A 155 -17.65 2.79 -12.48
N LEU A 156 -17.49 3.51 -13.60
CA LEU A 156 -16.78 4.80 -13.67
C LEU A 156 -17.75 5.95 -13.95
N PRO A 157 -17.51 7.15 -13.39
CA PRO A 157 -18.32 8.32 -13.70
C PRO A 157 -18.01 8.84 -15.12
N GLU A 158 -19.03 9.30 -15.82
CA GLU A 158 -18.86 10.07 -17.07
C GLU A 158 -17.94 11.29 -16.82
N PRO A 159 -17.04 11.65 -17.76
CA PRO A 159 -16.90 11.12 -19.12
C PRO A 159 -15.85 9.99 -19.28
N LEU A 160 -15.46 9.29 -18.20
CA LEU A 160 -14.43 8.24 -18.22
C LEU A 160 -14.98 6.92 -18.76
N LYS A 161 -14.80 6.65 -20.05
CA LYS A 161 -15.37 5.46 -20.71
C LYS A 161 -14.54 4.80 -21.79
N VAL A 162 -13.43 5.39 -22.23
CA VAL A 162 -12.53 4.74 -23.21
C VAL A 162 -11.47 3.94 -22.47
N ILE A 163 -11.52 2.62 -22.63
CA ILE A 163 -10.71 1.66 -21.88
C ILE A 163 -9.59 1.09 -22.77
N PHE A 164 -8.36 1.11 -22.27
CA PHE A 164 -7.20 0.46 -22.85
C PHE A 164 -6.74 -0.64 -21.89
N LEU A 165 -6.73 -1.90 -22.34
CA LEU A 165 -6.35 -3.06 -21.51
C LEU A 165 -4.88 -3.43 -21.69
N LEU A 166 -4.23 -3.76 -20.59
CA LEU A 166 -2.79 -3.93 -20.41
C LEU A 166 -2.52 -5.06 -19.41
N ASN A 167 -1.26 -5.30 -19.06
CA ASN A 167 -0.84 -6.45 -18.24
C ASN A 167 -0.32 -6.07 -16.84
N SER A 168 0.09 -4.81 -16.63
CA SER A 168 0.63 -4.35 -15.34
C SER A 168 0.34 -2.87 -15.05
N GLY A 169 0.44 -2.49 -13.76
CA GLY A 169 0.29 -1.09 -13.36
C GLY A 169 1.38 -0.17 -13.92
N SER A 170 2.60 -0.68 -14.14
CA SER A 170 3.67 0.06 -14.81
C SER A 170 3.30 0.36 -16.26
N GLU A 171 2.77 -0.62 -17.01
CA GLU A 171 2.27 -0.40 -18.38
C GLU A 171 1.12 0.63 -18.40
N ALA A 172 0.20 0.57 -17.43
CA ALA A 172 -0.92 1.50 -17.34
C ALA A 172 -0.47 2.94 -17.07
N ASN A 173 0.49 3.13 -16.15
CA ASN A 173 1.05 4.44 -15.87
C ASN A 173 1.92 4.94 -17.03
N ASP A 174 2.70 4.10 -17.70
CA ASP A 174 3.42 4.45 -18.93
C ASP A 174 2.48 4.96 -20.03
N LEU A 175 1.37 4.25 -20.29
CA LEU A 175 0.39 4.66 -21.28
C LEU A 175 -0.32 5.97 -20.85
N ALA A 176 -0.64 6.14 -19.57
CA ALA A 176 -1.21 7.39 -19.06
C ALA A 176 -0.23 8.58 -19.19
N MET A 177 1.08 8.38 -18.98
CA MET A 177 2.10 9.41 -19.25
C MET A 177 2.14 9.78 -20.74
N LEU A 178 2.04 8.80 -21.64
CA LEU A 178 1.98 9.02 -23.09
C LEU A 178 0.70 9.78 -23.47
N MET A 179 -0.46 9.41 -22.93
CA MET A 179 -1.74 10.11 -23.15
C MET A 179 -1.70 11.56 -22.68
N ALA A 180 -1.20 11.81 -21.47
CA ALA A 180 -1.07 13.15 -20.90
C ALA A 180 -0.24 14.06 -21.82
N ARG A 181 0.93 13.60 -22.27
CA ARG A 181 1.82 14.31 -23.21
C ARG A 181 1.21 14.46 -24.60
N ALA A 182 0.56 13.42 -25.11
CA ALA A 182 -0.09 13.39 -26.42
C ALA A 182 -1.26 14.39 -26.54
N HIS A 183 -2.00 14.58 -25.45
CA HIS A 183 -3.16 15.48 -25.37
C HIS A 183 -2.76 16.94 -25.09
N SER A 184 -1.93 17.18 -24.06
CA SER A 184 -1.49 18.53 -23.66
C SER A 184 -0.44 19.17 -24.58
N ASN A 185 0.31 18.36 -25.33
CA ASN A 185 1.53 18.74 -26.06
C ASN A 185 2.70 19.22 -25.17
N ASN A 186 2.63 19.01 -23.85
CA ASN A 186 3.69 19.37 -22.90
C ASN A 186 4.51 18.14 -22.48
N THR A 187 5.64 18.33 -21.80
CA THR A 187 6.52 17.25 -21.31
C THR A 187 6.35 16.94 -19.83
N ASP A 188 6.15 17.98 -19.02
CA ASP A 188 6.40 17.91 -17.57
C ASP A 188 5.26 17.22 -16.82
N ILE A 189 5.57 16.20 -16.04
CA ILE A 189 4.60 15.47 -15.22
C ILE A 189 5.01 15.57 -13.76
N ILE A 190 4.09 15.97 -12.90
CA ILE A 190 4.31 16.07 -11.45
C ILE A 190 3.82 14.79 -10.77
N SER A 191 4.48 14.41 -9.69
CA SER A 191 4.07 13.34 -8.76
C SER A 191 4.48 13.71 -7.33
N PHE A 192 3.91 13.08 -6.31
CA PHE A 192 4.31 13.33 -4.93
C PHE A 192 5.65 12.66 -4.58
N ARG A 193 6.42 13.26 -3.67
CA ARG A 193 7.48 12.54 -2.92
C ARG A 193 6.87 11.32 -2.21
N GLY A 194 7.61 10.21 -2.16
CA GLY A 194 7.11 8.94 -1.60
C GLY A 194 6.07 8.19 -2.45
N ALA A 195 5.64 8.72 -3.60
CA ALA A 195 4.71 8.01 -4.48
C ALA A 195 5.36 6.77 -5.13
N TYR A 196 4.55 5.78 -5.48
CA TYR A 196 5.01 4.62 -6.26
C TYR A 196 4.05 4.38 -7.44
N HIS A 197 4.55 4.58 -8.65
CA HIS A 197 3.78 4.50 -9.89
C HIS A 197 4.35 3.47 -10.88
N GLY A 198 5.32 2.66 -10.48
CA GLY A 198 5.92 1.61 -11.31
C GLY A 198 7.45 1.62 -11.30
N CYS A 199 8.02 0.77 -12.15
CA CYS A 199 9.46 0.53 -12.26
C CYS A 199 9.97 0.43 -13.72
N SER A 200 9.20 0.91 -14.69
CA SER A 200 9.68 1.09 -16.06
C SER A 200 10.57 2.34 -16.18
N PRO A 201 11.37 2.52 -17.24
CA PRO A 201 12.24 3.69 -17.41
C PRO A 201 11.54 5.06 -17.34
N TYR A 202 10.24 5.13 -17.67
CA TYR A 202 9.43 6.33 -17.53
C TYR A 202 8.78 6.42 -16.13
N THR A 203 8.09 5.39 -15.66
CA THR A 203 7.44 5.41 -14.32
C THR A 203 8.42 5.53 -13.15
N LEU A 204 9.70 5.16 -13.31
CA LEU A 204 10.77 5.47 -12.34
C LEU A 204 10.92 6.98 -12.06
N GLY A 205 10.57 7.84 -13.01
CA GLY A 205 10.48 9.28 -12.81
C GLY A 205 9.42 9.67 -11.78
N LEU A 206 8.26 9.01 -11.85
CA LEU A 206 7.10 9.25 -10.98
C LEU A 206 7.22 8.54 -9.62
N THR A 207 7.91 7.40 -9.57
CA THR A 207 8.18 6.69 -8.31
C THR A 207 9.24 7.44 -7.50
N ASN A 208 8.82 8.10 -6.42
CA ASN A 208 9.66 8.96 -5.58
C ASN A 208 9.97 8.37 -4.20
N VAL A 209 10.17 7.06 -4.15
CA VAL A 209 10.63 6.32 -2.96
C VAL A 209 12.09 5.94 -3.19
N GLY A 210 13.00 6.37 -2.30
CA GLY A 210 14.45 6.25 -2.52
C GLY A 210 14.94 4.83 -2.81
N PHE A 211 14.37 3.81 -2.17
CA PHE A 211 14.72 2.40 -2.40
C PHE A 211 14.39 1.89 -3.83
N TYR A 212 13.51 2.58 -4.56
CA TYR A 212 13.13 2.25 -5.93
C TYR A 212 13.65 3.27 -6.97
N LYS A 213 14.42 4.29 -6.56
CA LYS A 213 15.13 5.16 -7.50
C LYS A 213 16.39 4.47 -7.99
N MET A 214 16.70 4.59 -9.27
CA MET A 214 18.00 4.18 -9.81
C MET A 214 19.04 5.29 -9.61
N GLU A 215 20.32 4.92 -9.59
CA GLU A 215 21.44 5.86 -9.42
C GLU A 215 21.67 6.75 -10.67
N LEU A 216 21.17 6.32 -11.83
CA LEU A 216 21.24 7.05 -13.09
C LEU A 216 20.00 7.96 -13.29
N PRO A 217 20.10 9.03 -14.11
CA PRO A 217 18.95 9.82 -14.50
C PRO A 217 17.86 8.96 -15.17
N SER A 218 16.63 9.07 -14.68
CA SER A 218 15.45 8.35 -15.19
C SER A 218 14.22 9.26 -15.21
N GLY A 219 13.25 8.93 -16.07
CA GLY A 219 12.00 9.69 -16.16
C GLY A 219 12.16 11.15 -16.59
N MET A 220 12.68 11.38 -17.81
CA MET A 220 12.76 12.72 -18.40
C MET A 220 11.42 13.47 -18.29
N GLY A 221 11.47 14.73 -17.84
CA GLY A 221 10.28 15.56 -17.63
C GLY A 221 9.37 15.07 -16.49
N CYS A 222 9.90 14.39 -15.47
CA CYS A 222 9.16 14.06 -14.25
C CYS A 222 9.68 14.90 -13.07
N GLN A 223 8.79 15.51 -12.31
CA GLN A 223 9.11 16.33 -11.14
C GLN A 223 8.40 15.83 -9.89
N SER A 224 9.01 16.05 -8.72
CA SER A 224 8.45 15.64 -7.42
C SER A 224 8.05 16.85 -6.57
N THR A 225 6.79 16.88 -6.12
CA THR A 225 6.30 17.88 -5.15
C THR A 225 6.22 17.30 -3.74
N MET A 226 6.04 18.15 -2.72
CA MET A 226 5.91 17.71 -1.33
C MET A 226 4.70 16.80 -1.15
N CYS A 227 4.88 15.66 -0.46
CA CYS A 227 3.72 14.86 -0.04
C CYS A 227 3.01 15.54 1.14
N PRO A 228 1.70 15.81 1.04
CA PRO A 228 0.95 16.46 2.10
C PRO A 228 0.54 15.43 3.16
N ASP A 229 1.50 15.03 4.00
CA ASP A 229 1.33 14.08 5.10
C ASP A 229 0.93 14.78 6.39
N VAL A 230 -0.33 14.66 6.82
CA VAL A 230 -0.83 15.31 8.03
C VAL A 230 -0.20 14.79 9.33
N PHE A 231 0.39 13.58 9.35
CA PHE A 231 1.05 13.05 10.55
C PHE A 231 2.53 13.42 10.59
N ARG A 232 3.31 13.05 9.58
CA ARG A 232 4.77 13.28 9.62
C ARG A 232 5.20 14.63 9.05
N GLY A 233 4.45 15.17 8.09
CA GLY A 233 4.82 16.37 7.37
C GLY A 233 4.80 17.63 8.24
N PRO A 234 5.30 18.77 7.72
CA PRO A 234 5.38 20.02 8.48
C PRO A 234 4.02 20.46 9.05
N TRP A 235 2.92 20.36 8.28
CA TRP A 235 1.60 20.81 8.69
C TRP A 235 0.62 19.65 8.85
N GLY A 236 -0.38 19.79 9.71
CA GLY A 236 -1.38 18.75 9.96
C GLY A 236 -1.84 18.70 11.41
N GLY A 237 -2.94 17.96 11.62
CA GLY A 237 -3.64 17.91 12.89
C GLY A 237 -4.92 17.07 12.84
N SER A 238 -5.54 16.91 13.99
CA SER A 238 -6.67 16.02 14.29
C SER A 238 -7.97 16.28 13.54
N HIS A 239 -8.09 17.38 12.79
CA HIS A 239 -9.24 17.62 11.90
C HIS A 239 -8.89 17.58 10.41
N CYS A 240 -7.59 17.43 10.08
CA CYS A 240 -7.08 17.70 8.73
C CYS A 240 -7.35 16.60 7.71
N ARG A 241 -7.49 15.32 8.10
CA ARG A 241 -7.71 14.20 7.16
C ARG A 241 -9.13 13.64 7.23
N ASP A 242 -9.57 13.00 6.15
CA ASP A 242 -10.82 12.25 6.12
C ASP A 242 -10.56 10.77 6.43
N SER A 243 -10.61 10.43 7.71
CA SER A 243 -10.33 9.09 8.25
C SER A 243 -11.21 8.84 9.47
N PRO A 244 -11.73 7.61 9.67
CA PRO A 244 -12.37 7.20 10.93
C PRO A 244 -11.48 7.41 12.17
N VAL A 245 -10.16 7.45 11.96
CA VAL A 245 -9.16 7.71 13.01
C VAL A 245 -8.30 8.91 12.64
N GLN A 246 -8.30 9.92 13.51
CA GLN A 246 -7.54 11.16 13.34
C GLN A 246 -6.15 11.06 13.96
N THR A 247 -5.23 11.88 13.48
CA THR A 247 -3.85 11.94 13.98
C THR A 247 -3.80 12.53 15.40
N ILE A 248 -2.81 12.14 16.19
CA ILE A 248 -2.57 12.67 17.55
C ILE A 248 -2.15 14.16 17.59
N ARG A 249 -1.81 14.75 16.43
CA ARG A 249 -1.43 16.16 16.33
C ARG A 249 -2.62 17.08 16.62
N LYS A 250 -2.40 18.14 17.40
CA LYS A 250 -3.40 19.18 17.66
C LYS A 250 -3.41 20.22 16.53
N CYS A 251 -4.58 20.77 16.21
CA CYS A 251 -4.75 21.90 15.29
C CYS A 251 -5.97 22.75 15.68
N SER A 252 -5.96 24.04 15.32
CA SER A 252 -7.10 24.96 15.43
C SER A 252 -7.98 24.99 14.18
N CYS A 253 -7.92 23.96 13.34
CA CYS A 253 -8.74 23.83 12.14
C CYS A 253 -10.22 23.63 12.52
N ALA A 254 -11.10 24.36 11.84
CA ALA A 254 -12.55 24.14 11.89
C ALA A 254 -12.93 22.85 11.14
N SER A 255 -14.21 22.46 11.17
CA SER A 255 -14.70 21.25 10.50
C SER A 255 -14.54 21.27 8.97
N ASP A 256 -14.62 22.47 8.40
CA ASP A 256 -14.64 22.83 6.98
C ASP A 256 -13.34 23.53 6.51
N CYS A 257 -12.64 24.23 7.40
CA CYS A 257 -11.38 24.91 7.10
C CYS A 257 -10.14 24.17 7.64
N CYS A 258 -9.26 23.72 6.74
CA CYS A 258 -8.05 22.98 7.06
C CYS A 258 -6.78 23.79 6.72
N GLN A 259 -6.23 24.55 7.68
CA GLN A 259 -5.02 25.38 7.51
C GLN A 259 -3.81 24.60 6.93
N ALA A 260 -3.71 23.31 7.23
CA ALA A 260 -2.65 22.47 6.67
C ALA A 260 -2.78 22.29 5.15
N LYS A 261 -4.02 22.24 4.63
CA LYS A 261 -4.31 22.14 3.19
C LYS A 261 -3.73 23.37 2.48
N ASP A 262 -4.03 24.56 2.98
CA ASP A 262 -3.57 25.83 2.38
C ASP A 262 -2.03 25.89 2.31
N GLN A 263 -1.35 25.56 3.42
CA GLN A 263 0.13 25.52 3.47
C GLN A 263 0.75 24.53 2.47
N TYR A 264 0.15 23.34 2.31
CA TYR A 264 0.59 22.38 1.28
C TYR A 264 0.28 22.85 -0.14
N ILE A 265 -0.83 23.56 -0.36
CA ILE A 265 -1.16 24.13 -1.67
C ILE A 265 -0.15 25.23 -2.04
N GLU A 266 0.30 26.06 -1.10
CA GLU A 266 1.36 27.04 -1.40
C GLU A 266 2.68 26.36 -1.80
N GLN A 267 3.04 25.22 -1.18
CA GLN A 267 4.18 24.41 -1.66
C GLN A 267 3.96 23.77 -3.05
N PHE A 268 2.71 23.45 -3.39
CA PHE A 268 2.37 22.94 -4.71
C PHE A 268 2.45 24.06 -5.77
N LYS A 269 1.93 25.26 -5.47
CA LYS A 269 2.06 26.47 -6.30
C LYS A 269 3.51 26.89 -6.49
N ASP A 270 4.34 26.80 -5.45
CA ASP A 270 5.80 26.99 -5.57
C ASP A 270 6.40 25.99 -6.56
N THR A 271 6.11 24.68 -6.41
CA THR A 271 6.57 23.65 -7.36
C THR A 271 6.16 23.97 -8.80
N LEU A 272 4.89 24.38 -9.01
CA LEU A 272 4.35 24.80 -10.32
C LEU A 272 5.01 26.06 -10.90
N SER A 273 5.74 26.83 -10.09
CA SER A 273 6.34 28.11 -10.46
C SER A 273 7.87 28.06 -10.55
N THR A 274 8.50 27.11 -9.86
CA THR A 274 9.97 27.00 -9.75
C THR A 274 10.56 25.76 -10.43
N SER A 275 9.77 24.69 -10.59
CA SER A 275 10.30 23.35 -10.91
C SER A 275 9.82 22.75 -12.23
N VAL A 276 8.85 23.39 -12.91
CA VAL A 276 8.25 22.95 -14.18
C VAL A 276 8.09 24.12 -15.15
N ALA A 277 7.89 23.81 -16.43
CA ALA A 277 7.47 24.79 -17.43
C ALA A 277 6.13 25.45 -17.09
N LYS A 278 5.82 26.58 -17.76
CA LYS A 278 4.55 27.33 -17.57
C LYS A 278 3.33 26.42 -17.72
N SER A 279 3.34 25.55 -18.73
CA SER A 279 2.32 24.54 -18.97
C SER A 279 2.90 23.14 -18.74
N ILE A 280 2.10 22.24 -18.18
CA ILE A 280 2.52 20.87 -17.82
C ILE A 280 1.70 19.83 -18.57
N ALA A 281 2.20 18.60 -18.65
CA ALA A 281 1.49 17.49 -19.24
C ALA A 281 0.45 16.92 -18.30
N GLY A 282 0.75 16.83 -17.01
CA GLY A 282 -0.21 16.39 -16.02
C GLY A 282 0.36 16.11 -14.64
N PHE A 283 -0.48 15.50 -13.80
CA PHE A 283 -0.17 15.22 -12.40
C PHE A 283 -0.69 13.83 -12.01
N PHE A 284 0.21 12.98 -11.49
CA PHE A 284 -0.11 11.65 -10.98
C PHE A 284 -0.30 11.69 -9.46
N ALA A 285 -1.41 11.13 -8.99
CA ALA A 285 -1.71 10.94 -7.58
C ALA A 285 -2.33 9.56 -7.31
N GLU A 286 -1.73 8.81 -6.39
CA GLU A 286 -2.47 7.76 -5.65
C GLU A 286 -3.50 8.49 -4.77
N PRO A 287 -4.80 8.14 -4.74
CA PRO A 287 -5.77 8.77 -3.83
C PRO A 287 -5.39 8.65 -2.35
N ILE A 288 -4.67 7.58 -1.98
CA ILE A 288 -3.97 7.41 -0.71
C ILE A 288 -2.65 6.72 -1.05
N GLN A 289 -1.48 7.29 -0.73
CA GLN A 289 -0.20 6.66 -1.08
C GLN A 289 -0.04 5.33 -0.37
N GLY A 290 -0.06 4.21 -1.10
CA GLY A 290 0.02 2.89 -0.50
C GLY A 290 1.43 2.56 -0.02
N VAL A 291 2.44 2.71 -0.89
CA VAL A 291 3.84 2.32 -0.58
C VAL A 291 4.45 3.23 0.49
N ASN A 292 4.12 4.52 0.50
CA ASN A 292 4.55 5.44 1.56
C ASN A 292 3.84 5.21 2.91
N GLY A 293 3.11 4.11 3.07
CA GLY A 293 2.50 3.74 4.34
C GLY A 293 1.11 4.33 4.55
N VAL A 294 0.25 4.24 3.53
CA VAL A 294 -1.17 4.64 3.58
C VAL A 294 -1.32 6.13 3.95
N VAL A 295 -0.54 7.01 3.30
CA VAL A 295 -0.56 8.45 3.60
C VAL A 295 -1.84 9.06 3.02
N GLN A 296 -2.62 9.69 3.90
CA GLN A 296 -3.78 10.47 3.54
C GLN A 296 -3.47 11.96 3.55
N TYR A 297 -3.99 12.64 2.54
CA TYR A 297 -3.84 14.07 2.33
C TYR A 297 -4.80 14.89 3.21
N PRO A 298 -4.54 16.19 3.40
CA PRO A 298 -5.50 17.12 3.95
C PRO A 298 -6.80 17.13 3.13
N LYS A 299 -7.94 17.25 3.80
CA LYS A 299 -9.26 17.44 3.17
C LYS A 299 -9.19 18.58 2.15
N GLY A 300 -9.71 18.34 0.95
CA GLY A 300 -9.74 19.31 -0.15
C GLY A 300 -8.41 19.50 -0.90
N PHE A 301 -7.26 19.02 -0.41
CA PHE A 301 -5.97 19.25 -1.05
C PHE A 301 -5.94 18.73 -2.49
N LEU A 302 -6.37 17.48 -2.70
CA LEU A 302 -6.29 16.85 -4.02
C LEU A 302 -7.19 17.53 -5.05
N LYS A 303 -8.31 18.11 -4.60
CA LYS A 303 -9.24 18.87 -5.44
C LYS A 303 -8.61 20.16 -5.94
N GLU A 304 -8.09 20.98 -5.03
CA GLU A 304 -7.45 22.25 -5.38
C GLU A 304 -6.15 22.04 -6.19
N ALA A 305 -5.39 20.98 -5.89
CA ALA A 305 -4.24 20.58 -6.72
C ALA A 305 -4.63 20.19 -8.15
N PHE A 306 -5.75 19.48 -8.35
CA PHE A 306 -6.26 19.13 -9.68
C PHE A 306 -6.78 20.36 -10.45
N GLU A 307 -7.38 21.33 -9.75
CA GLU A 307 -7.81 22.61 -10.33
C GLU A 307 -6.58 23.40 -10.85
N LEU A 308 -5.55 23.56 -10.01
CA LEU A 308 -4.28 24.22 -10.37
C LEU A 308 -3.52 23.53 -11.53
N VAL A 309 -3.60 22.20 -11.65
CA VAL A 309 -2.99 21.45 -12.77
C VAL A 309 -3.68 21.76 -14.09
N ARG A 310 -5.02 21.86 -14.08
CA ARG A 310 -5.81 22.20 -15.27
C ARG A 310 -5.63 23.65 -15.70
N GLU A 311 -5.44 24.57 -14.76
CA GLU A 311 -5.03 25.97 -15.06
C GLU A 311 -3.69 26.05 -15.81
N ARG A 312 -2.79 25.06 -15.61
CA ARG A 312 -1.54 24.91 -16.38
C ARG A 312 -1.67 24.01 -17.62
N GLY A 313 -2.90 23.71 -18.06
CA GLY A 313 -3.18 22.91 -19.26
C GLY A 313 -2.81 21.43 -19.16
N GLY A 314 -2.55 20.93 -17.95
CA GLY A 314 -2.24 19.53 -17.69
C GLY A 314 -3.49 18.70 -17.38
N VAL A 315 -3.39 17.39 -17.56
CA VAL A 315 -4.43 16.43 -17.14
C VAL A 315 -4.15 15.85 -15.75
N CYS A 316 -5.19 15.45 -15.04
CA CYS A 316 -5.11 14.85 -13.71
C CYS A 316 -5.27 13.32 -13.80
N ILE A 317 -4.29 12.58 -13.27
CA ILE A 317 -4.26 11.11 -13.32
C ILE A 317 -4.43 10.54 -11.91
N ALA A 318 -5.48 9.75 -11.71
CA ALA A 318 -5.68 8.97 -10.49
C ALA A 318 -5.08 7.56 -10.66
N ASP A 319 -4.08 7.23 -9.86
CA ASP A 319 -3.52 5.88 -9.76
C ASP A 319 -4.35 5.06 -8.76
N GLU A 320 -5.30 4.30 -9.29
CA GLU A 320 -6.21 3.44 -8.53
C GLU A 320 -5.65 2.02 -8.32
N VAL A 321 -4.38 1.76 -8.65
CA VAL A 321 -3.78 0.42 -8.58
C VAL A 321 -3.82 -0.18 -7.17
N GLN A 322 -3.88 0.64 -6.11
CA GLN A 322 -4.05 0.17 -4.73
C GLN A 322 -5.40 0.52 -4.09
N THR A 323 -6.08 1.57 -4.56
CA THR A 323 -7.27 2.17 -3.92
C THR A 323 -8.60 1.86 -4.61
N GLY A 324 -8.57 1.31 -5.83
CA GLY A 324 -9.78 0.98 -6.59
C GLY A 324 -10.51 -0.27 -6.12
N PHE A 325 -11.48 -0.72 -6.92
CA PHE A 325 -12.25 -1.95 -6.73
C PHE A 325 -13.02 -2.05 -5.40
N GLY A 326 -13.37 -0.91 -4.78
CA GLY A 326 -14.10 -0.85 -3.50
C GLY A 326 -13.22 -0.87 -2.25
N ARG A 327 -11.88 -0.80 -2.40
CA ARG A 327 -10.90 -0.95 -1.30
C ARG A 327 -11.17 -0.06 -0.09
N LEU A 328 -11.56 1.19 -0.37
CA LEU A 328 -11.78 2.23 0.64
C LEU A 328 -13.18 2.19 1.26
N GLY A 329 -14.02 1.23 0.86
CA GLY A 329 -15.35 1.01 1.41
C GLY A 329 -16.41 1.95 0.85
N SER A 330 -16.36 3.23 1.24
CA SER A 330 -17.38 4.22 0.86
C SER A 330 -17.62 4.38 -0.66
N HIS A 331 -16.63 4.10 -1.49
CA HIS A 331 -16.68 4.27 -2.95
C HIS A 331 -15.92 3.15 -3.67
N PHE A 332 -16.24 2.93 -4.96
CA PHE A 332 -15.56 1.93 -5.78
C PHE A 332 -14.15 2.39 -6.19
N TRP A 333 -13.96 3.69 -6.46
CA TRP A 333 -12.65 4.29 -6.74
C TRP A 333 -12.23 5.26 -5.64
N GLY A 334 -10.95 5.27 -5.30
CA GLY A 334 -10.39 6.10 -4.24
C GLY A 334 -10.49 7.60 -4.50
N PHE A 335 -10.40 8.05 -5.76
CA PHE A 335 -10.53 9.45 -6.16
C PHE A 335 -11.89 10.04 -5.77
N GLN A 336 -12.96 9.23 -5.82
CA GLN A 336 -14.31 9.66 -5.42
C GLN A 336 -14.35 10.06 -3.94
N THR A 337 -13.50 9.42 -3.11
CA THR A 337 -13.40 9.74 -1.67
C THR A 337 -12.73 11.09 -1.37
N HIS A 338 -12.23 11.80 -2.39
CA HIS A 338 -11.78 13.20 -2.32
C HIS A 338 -12.76 14.18 -3.01
N GLY A 339 -13.86 13.69 -3.58
CA GLY A 339 -14.79 14.52 -4.35
C GLY A 339 -14.19 15.09 -5.64
N VAL A 340 -13.21 14.41 -6.24
CA VAL A 340 -12.57 14.82 -7.50
C VAL A 340 -12.98 13.90 -8.65
N LEU A 341 -12.91 14.42 -9.88
CA LEU A 341 -12.99 13.65 -11.11
C LEU A 341 -11.64 13.78 -11.83
N PRO A 342 -10.87 12.70 -12.02
CA PRO A 342 -9.66 12.71 -12.84
C PRO A 342 -9.99 12.65 -14.34
N ASP A 343 -9.01 12.95 -15.17
CA ASP A 343 -9.13 12.88 -16.64
C ASP A 343 -8.61 11.53 -17.19
N ILE A 344 -7.74 10.86 -16.41
CA ILE A 344 -7.24 9.50 -16.65
C ILE A 344 -7.26 8.72 -15.32
N VAL A 345 -7.70 7.46 -15.37
CA VAL A 345 -7.63 6.51 -14.25
C VAL A 345 -6.75 5.33 -14.66
N THR A 346 -5.75 4.98 -13.86
CA THR A 346 -4.94 3.77 -14.07
C THR A 346 -5.23 2.74 -12.98
N MET A 347 -5.25 1.47 -13.36
CA MET A 347 -5.65 0.38 -12.46
C MET A 347 -4.96 -0.93 -12.84
N ALA A 348 -4.68 -1.76 -11.84
CA ALA A 348 -4.08 -3.09 -12.00
C ALA A 348 -4.38 -3.91 -10.74
N LYS A 349 -3.50 -4.86 -10.39
CA LYS A 349 -3.53 -5.63 -9.13
C LYS A 349 -4.86 -6.34 -8.88
N GLY A 350 -5.77 -5.70 -8.15
CA GLY A 350 -7.07 -6.25 -7.79
C GLY A 350 -7.97 -6.60 -8.97
N ILE A 351 -7.79 -5.90 -10.10
CA ILE A 351 -8.53 -6.10 -11.36
C ILE A 351 -8.63 -7.57 -11.80
N GLY A 352 -7.60 -8.38 -11.57
CA GLY A 352 -7.53 -9.78 -11.98
C GLY A 352 -7.35 -10.77 -10.83
N ASN A 353 -7.46 -10.33 -9.57
CA ASN A 353 -7.24 -11.14 -8.36
C ASN A 353 -5.90 -11.91 -8.35
N GLY A 354 -4.85 -11.38 -8.98
CA GLY A 354 -3.57 -12.07 -9.18
C GLY A 354 -3.23 -12.34 -10.65
N PHE A 355 -4.23 -12.43 -11.53
CA PHE A 355 -3.98 -12.59 -12.96
C PHE A 355 -3.36 -11.31 -13.57
N PRO A 356 -2.32 -11.41 -14.44
CA PRO A 356 -1.72 -10.27 -15.11
C PRO A 356 -2.73 -9.49 -15.97
N MET A 357 -3.19 -8.37 -15.43
CA MET A 357 -4.14 -7.48 -16.07
C MET A 357 -4.01 -6.07 -15.48
N ALA A 358 -4.25 -5.08 -16.31
CA ALA A 358 -4.31 -3.67 -15.97
C ALA A 358 -5.20 -2.94 -16.98
N ALA A 359 -5.58 -1.70 -16.65
CA ALA A 359 -6.29 -0.83 -17.57
C ALA A 359 -5.90 0.64 -17.38
N VAL A 360 -6.04 1.41 -18.45
CA VAL A 360 -6.18 2.87 -18.43
C VAL A 360 -7.57 3.21 -18.90
N VAL A 361 -8.31 4.02 -18.16
CA VAL A 361 -9.61 4.55 -18.58
C VAL A 361 -9.56 6.07 -18.64
N THR A 362 -10.06 6.64 -19.74
CA THR A 362 -9.99 8.08 -19.99
C THR A 362 -11.18 8.55 -20.83
N THR A 363 -11.20 9.85 -21.16
CA THR A 363 -12.23 10.49 -21.96
C THR A 363 -12.05 10.18 -23.46
N PRO A 364 -13.12 10.24 -24.27
CA PRO A 364 -13.02 10.13 -25.73
C PRO A 364 -12.06 11.16 -26.36
N GLU A 365 -11.90 12.33 -25.74
CA GLU A 365 -11.04 13.41 -26.24
C GLU A 365 -9.55 13.07 -26.08
N ILE A 366 -9.13 12.62 -24.88
CA ILE A 366 -7.74 12.24 -24.60
C ILE A 366 -7.36 11.02 -25.44
N ALA A 367 -8.24 10.02 -25.53
CA ALA A 367 -8.04 8.85 -26.39
C ALA A 367 -7.86 9.24 -27.87
N LYS A 368 -8.65 10.20 -28.38
CA LYS A 368 -8.52 10.73 -29.74
C LYS A 368 -7.21 11.49 -29.96
N SER A 369 -6.69 12.20 -28.96
CA SER A 369 -5.37 12.84 -29.05
C SER A 369 -4.22 11.83 -29.13
N LEU A 370 -4.30 10.71 -28.40
CA LEU A 370 -3.32 9.61 -28.54
C LEU A 370 -3.40 8.97 -29.93
N ALA A 371 -4.61 8.63 -30.39
CA ALA A 371 -4.82 7.93 -31.67
C ALA A 371 -4.33 8.71 -32.90
N LYS A 372 -4.28 10.06 -32.83
CA LYS A 372 -3.66 10.91 -33.87
C LYS A 372 -2.14 10.78 -33.96
N ARG A 373 -1.48 10.29 -32.91
CA ARG A 373 -0.02 10.29 -32.75
C ARG A 373 0.59 8.90 -32.79
N LEU A 374 -0.13 7.88 -32.32
CA LEU A 374 0.37 6.52 -32.15
C LEU A 374 -0.74 5.49 -32.35
N LEU A 375 -0.48 4.48 -33.20
CA LEU A 375 -1.21 3.23 -33.19
C LEU A 375 -0.74 2.37 -32.01
N HIS A 376 -1.36 2.56 -30.84
CA HIS A 376 -0.99 1.80 -29.65
C HIS A 376 -1.53 0.36 -29.72
N PHE A 377 -0.65 -0.63 -29.52
CA PHE A 377 -0.99 -2.05 -29.52
C PHE A 377 -0.30 -2.78 -28.36
N ASN A 378 -0.98 -3.74 -27.74
CA ASN A 378 -0.44 -4.63 -26.72
C ASN A 378 -0.88 -6.06 -27.04
N THR A 379 0.07 -6.98 -27.22
CA THR A 379 -0.19 -8.36 -27.64
C THR A 379 -1.11 -9.11 -26.68
N PHE A 380 -0.90 -8.95 -25.37
CA PHE A 380 -1.64 -9.66 -24.32
C PHE A 380 -2.80 -8.83 -23.75
N GLY A 381 -2.76 -7.51 -23.92
CA GLY A 381 -3.79 -6.58 -23.47
C GLY A 381 -5.18 -6.96 -23.99
N GLY A 382 -6.11 -7.21 -23.07
CA GLY A 382 -7.50 -7.52 -23.40
C GLY A 382 -7.76 -8.94 -23.90
N ASN A 383 -6.81 -9.88 -23.77
CA ASN A 383 -7.04 -11.27 -24.17
C ASN A 383 -8.28 -11.92 -23.49
N PRO A 384 -8.88 -12.97 -24.09
CA PRO A 384 -10.12 -13.56 -23.60
C PRO A 384 -10.07 -14.04 -22.15
N MET A 385 -8.93 -14.61 -21.72
CA MET A 385 -8.80 -15.20 -20.40
C MET A 385 -8.65 -14.14 -19.30
N ALA A 386 -7.87 -13.08 -19.55
CA ALA A 386 -7.82 -11.91 -18.67
C ALA A 386 -9.21 -11.28 -18.47
N CYS A 387 -9.94 -11.05 -19.56
CA CYS A 387 -11.25 -10.38 -19.49
C CYS A 387 -12.33 -11.25 -18.83
N ALA A 388 -12.29 -12.57 -19.01
CA ALA A 388 -13.17 -13.51 -18.31
C ALA A 388 -12.88 -13.51 -16.79
N ILE A 389 -11.60 -13.59 -16.39
CA ILE A 389 -11.21 -13.50 -14.98
C ILE A 389 -11.63 -12.15 -14.38
N GLY A 390 -11.26 -11.03 -15.01
CA GLY A 390 -11.62 -9.69 -14.53
C GLY A 390 -13.14 -9.49 -14.40
N SER A 391 -13.92 -10.02 -15.35
CA SER A 391 -15.39 -10.02 -15.26
C SER A 391 -15.89 -10.77 -14.02
N SER A 392 -15.35 -11.97 -13.77
CA SER A 392 -15.73 -12.74 -12.58
C SER A 392 -15.32 -12.06 -11.27
N VAL A 393 -14.20 -11.32 -11.25
CA VAL A 393 -13.78 -10.53 -10.08
C VAL A 393 -14.76 -9.38 -9.80
N LEU A 394 -15.18 -8.63 -10.82
CA LEU A 394 -16.19 -7.57 -10.67
C LEU A 394 -17.53 -8.13 -10.17
N GLU A 395 -17.96 -9.29 -10.69
CA GLU A 395 -19.16 -9.97 -10.24
C GLU A 395 -19.05 -10.42 -8.78
N VAL A 396 -17.93 -11.00 -8.36
CA VAL A 396 -17.71 -11.44 -6.97
C VAL A 396 -17.71 -10.26 -6.00
N ILE A 397 -17.06 -9.14 -6.34
CA ILE A 397 -17.09 -7.91 -5.52
C ILE A 397 -18.53 -7.44 -5.28
N LYS A 398 -19.40 -7.55 -6.30
CA LYS A 398 -20.81 -7.17 -6.23
C LYS A 398 -21.67 -8.20 -5.49
N GLU A 399 -21.62 -9.46 -5.88
CA GLU A 399 -22.45 -10.56 -5.33
C GLU A 399 -22.17 -10.85 -3.85
N GLU A 400 -20.97 -10.52 -3.37
CA GLU A 400 -20.55 -10.74 -1.99
C GLU A 400 -20.43 -9.45 -1.17
N ASN A 401 -20.87 -8.32 -1.73
CA ASN A 401 -20.85 -6.99 -1.09
C ASN A 401 -19.46 -6.61 -0.53
N LEU A 402 -18.37 -6.95 -1.23
CA LEU A 402 -17.00 -6.80 -0.70
C LEU A 402 -16.59 -5.34 -0.48
N GLN A 403 -17.21 -4.40 -1.20
CA GLN A 403 -17.07 -2.97 -0.94
C GLN A 403 -17.67 -2.58 0.43
N GLU A 404 -18.89 -3.02 0.74
CA GLU A 404 -19.53 -2.72 2.03
C GLU A 404 -18.82 -3.44 3.19
N ASN A 405 -18.41 -4.70 3.00
CA ASN A 405 -17.52 -5.40 3.93
C ASN A 405 -16.21 -4.64 4.18
N SER A 406 -15.64 -4.02 3.13
CA SER A 406 -14.45 -3.18 3.27
C SER A 406 -14.72 -1.96 4.14
N GLN A 407 -15.89 -1.32 4.01
CA GLN A 407 -16.31 -0.20 4.85
C GLN A 407 -16.50 -0.63 6.32
N GLU A 408 -17.29 -1.69 6.58
CA GLU A 408 -17.60 -2.15 7.95
C GLU A 408 -16.37 -2.66 8.69
N VAL A 409 -15.71 -3.68 8.15
CA VAL A 409 -14.58 -4.36 8.80
C VAL A 409 -13.37 -3.43 8.87
N GLY A 410 -13.15 -2.63 7.83
CA GLY A 410 -12.12 -1.60 7.80
C GLY A 410 -12.29 -0.57 8.92
N THR A 411 -13.50 -0.01 9.06
CA THR A 411 -13.81 0.96 10.11
C THR A 411 -13.69 0.34 11.50
N TYR A 412 -14.20 -0.87 11.71
CA TYR A 412 -14.05 -1.60 12.98
C TYR A 412 -12.57 -1.76 13.35
N MET A 413 -11.72 -2.17 12.41
CA MET A 413 -10.31 -2.38 12.67
C MET A 413 -9.55 -1.08 12.91
N LEU A 414 -9.81 -0.03 12.13
CA LEU A 414 -9.22 1.30 12.36
C LEU A 414 -9.50 1.77 13.80
N LEU A 415 -10.76 1.72 14.25
CA LEU A 415 -11.15 2.12 15.61
C LEU A 415 -10.51 1.25 16.71
N LYS A 416 -10.20 -0.02 16.42
CA LYS A 416 -9.50 -0.91 17.37
C LYS A 416 -8.00 -0.67 17.40
N PHE A 417 -7.36 -0.46 16.25
CA PHE A 417 -5.96 -0.07 16.18
C PHE A 417 -5.73 1.31 16.81
N ALA A 418 -6.69 2.24 16.72
CA ALA A 418 -6.64 3.51 17.45
C ALA A 418 -6.56 3.30 18.97
N LYS A 419 -7.32 2.36 19.53
CA LYS A 419 -7.21 2.01 20.96
C LYS A 419 -5.83 1.44 21.32
N LEU A 420 -5.21 0.67 20.42
CA LEU A 420 -3.83 0.22 20.62
C LEU A 420 -2.81 1.37 20.48
N ARG A 421 -3.04 2.33 19.58
CA ARG A 421 -2.23 3.56 19.53
C ARG A 421 -2.29 4.34 20.85
N ASP A 422 -3.46 4.39 21.46
CA ASP A 422 -3.65 5.09 22.73
C ASP A 422 -3.07 4.31 23.92
N GLU A 423 -2.97 2.98 23.83
CA GLU A 423 -2.35 2.09 24.83
C GLU A 423 -0.81 1.99 24.72
N PHE A 424 -0.25 2.06 23.51
CA PHE A 424 1.16 1.78 23.24
C PHE A 424 1.93 3.01 22.73
N GLU A 425 3.02 3.37 23.40
CA GLU A 425 3.86 4.53 23.02
C GLU A 425 4.57 4.36 21.68
N ILE A 426 4.93 3.12 21.33
CA ILE A 426 5.59 2.76 20.08
C ILE A 426 4.70 2.95 18.83
N VAL A 427 3.40 3.21 19.00
CA VAL A 427 2.42 3.36 17.93
C VAL A 427 2.03 4.84 17.80
N GLY A 428 2.55 5.51 16.77
CA GLY A 428 2.42 6.96 16.62
C GLY A 428 1.14 7.40 15.90
N ASP A 429 0.72 6.66 14.88
CA ASP A 429 -0.47 6.98 14.10
C ASP A 429 -1.17 5.73 13.54
N VAL A 430 -2.49 5.83 13.38
CA VAL A 430 -3.34 4.82 12.75
C VAL A 430 -4.24 5.54 11.76
N ARG A 431 -4.19 5.14 10.49
CA ARG A 431 -4.84 5.83 9.38
C ARG A 431 -5.32 4.86 8.31
N GLY A 432 -6.35 5.24 7.58
CA GLY A 432 -6.89 4.42 6.50
C GLY A 432 -8.32 4.78 6.13
N LYS A 433 -8.79 4.17 5.05
CA LYS A 433 -10.21 4.08 4.69
C LYS A 433 -10.48 2.64 4.25
N GLY A 434 -11.64 2.12 4.61
CA GLY A 434 -11.98 0.71 4.39
C GLY A 434 -10.85 -0.23 4.84
N LEU A 435 -10.53 -1.21 3.98
CA LEU A 435 -9.49 -2.21 4.26
C LEU A 435 -8.06 -1.77 3.86
N MET A 436 -7.87 -0.48 3.56
CA MET A 436 -6.55 0.12 3.36
C MET A 436 -6.09 0.86 4.62
N ILE A 437 -5.28 0.18 5.44
CA ILE A 437 -4.91 0.61 6.80
C ILE A 437 -3.39 0.66 6.96
N GLY A 438 -2.88 1.77 7.49
CA GLY A 438 -1.51 1.96 7.93
C GLY A 438 -1.42 2.18 9.44
N ILE A 439 -0.48 1.49 10.08
CA ILE A 439 -0.12 1.66 11.50
C ILE A 439 1.36 2.07 11.53
N GLU A 440 1.62 3.30 11.96
CA GLU A 440 2.96 3.87 11.95
C GLU A 440 3.66 3.73 13.31
N MET A 441 4.82 3.08 13.29
CA MET A 441 5.64 2.83 14.47
C MET A 441 6.65 3.96 14.67
N VAL A 442 6.75 4.47 15.90
CA VAL A 442 7.62 5.59 16.29
C VAL A 442 8.40 5.25 17.56
N LYS A 443 9.54 5.92 17.78
CA LYS A 443 10.24 5.89 19.08
C LYS A 443 9.55 6.71 20.15
N ASP A 444 8.91 7.80 19.74
CA ASP A 444 8.19 8.73 20.62
C ASP A 444 7.12 9.47 19.81
N LYS A 445 5.92 9.59 20.39
CA LYS A 445 4.74 10.24 19.80
C LYS A 445 4.94 11.75 19.59
N THR A 446 5.77 12.41 20.39
CA THR A 446 5.98 13.86 20.35
C THR A 446 6.87 14.27 19.19
N SER A 447 8.08 13.70 19.12
CA SER A 447 9.06 13.92 18.06
C SER A 447 8.65 13.24 16.74
N ARG A 448 7.80 12.20 16.79
CA ARG A 448 7.37 11.40 15.63
C ARG A 448 8.54 10.75 14.88
N GLN A 449 9.66 10.52 15.57
CA GLN A 449 10.82 9.84 14.99
C GLN A 449 10.46 8.38 14.69
N PRO A 450 10.71 7.87 13.46
CA PRO A 450 10.32 6.53 13.06
C PRO A 450 11.02 5.47 13.92
N LEU A 451 10.31 4.37 14.18
CA LEU A 451 10.94 3.20 14.80
C LEU A 451 12.02 2.63 13.85
N PRO A 452 13.19 2.17 14.35
CA PRO A 452 14.24 1.58 13.52
C PRO A 452 13.72 0.37 12.74
N ARG A 453 14.26 0.20 11.54
CA ARG A 453 13.86 -0.87 10.62
C ARG A 453 14.02 -2.24 11.25
N GLU A 454 15.03 -2.42 12.08
CA GLU A 454 15.41 -3.67 12.75
C GLU A 454 14.33 -4.08 13.77
N GLU A 455 13.82 -3.13 14.55
CA GLU A 455 12.73 -3.35 15.50
C GLU A 455 11.40 -3.64 14.77
N VAL A 456 11.12 -2.93 13.67
CA VAL A 456 9.95 -3.21 12.82
C VAL A 456 10.06 -4.58 12.13
N ASN A 457 11.27 -4.99 11.71
CA ASN A 457 11.51 -6.32 11.17
C ASN A 457 11.17 -7.41 12.21
N GLN A 458 11.52 -7.19 13.48
CA GLN A 458 11.24 -8.16 14.56
C GLN A 458 9.72 -8.32 14.76
N ILE A 459 8.98 -7.22 14.85
CA ILE A 459 7.50 -7.23 14.93
C ILE A 459 6.89 -8.00 13.75
N HIS A 460 7.46 -7.84 12.55
CA HIS A 460 7.00 -8.53 11.33
C HIS A 460 7.31 -10.02 11.35
N GLN A 461 8.48 -10.43 11.86
CA GLN A 461 8.79 -11.83 12.09
C GLN A 461 7.90 -12.45 13.16
N ASP A 462 7.52 -11.70 14.19
CA ASP A 462 6.68 -12.19 15.27
C ASP A 462 5.23 -12.37 14.82
N CYS A 463 4.74 -11.47 13.95
CA CYS A 463 3.52 -11.70 13.18
C CYS A 463 3.61 -12.99 12.36
N LYS A 464 4.68 -13.21 11.57
CA LYS A 464 4.90 -14.47 10.81
C LYS A 464 4.84 -15.69 11.74
N ARG A 465 5.56 -15.67 12.87
CA ARG A 465 5.59 -16.77 13.86
C ARG A 465 4.22 -17.05 14.51
N MET A 466 3.32 -16.06 14.54
CA MET A 466 1.93 -16.22 14.99
C MET A 466 0.94 -16.58 13.88
N GLY A 467 1.41 -16.78 12.64
CA GLY A 467 0.56 -17.10 11.50
C GLY A 467 -0.10 -15.89 10.84
N LEU A 468 0.50 -14.69 10.94
CA LEU A 468 -0.05 -13.45 10.38
C LEU A 468 0.94 -12.79 9.42
N LEU A 469 0.56 -12.58 8.15
CA LEU A 469 1.39 -11.92 7.14
C LEU A 469 0.90 -10.49 6.92
N ILE A 470 1.76 -9.52 7.22
CA ILE A 470 1.48 -8.07 7.13
C ILE A 470 2.44 -7.37 6.18
N GLY A 471 1.93 -6.36 5.47
CA GLY A 471 2.71 -5.52 4.57
C GLY A 471 3.57 -4.50 5.31
N ARG A 472 4.60 -3.99 4.63
CA ARG A 472 5.47 -2.89 5.12
C ARG A 472 5.52 -1.74 4.14
N GLY A 473 5.71 -0.53 4.65
CA GLY A 473 5.96 0.67 3.86
C GLY A 473 6.28 1.87 4.75
N GLY A 474 6.06 3.06 4.20
CA GLY A 474 6.63 4.29 4.77
C GLY A 474 8.07 4.48 4.29
N THR A 475 8.50 5.75 4.20
CA THR A 475 9.83 6.11 3.70
C THR A 475 10.98 5.44 4.45
N PHE A 476 10.77 5.10 5.73
CA PHE A 476 11.75 4.45 6.62
C PHE A 476 11.41 2.98 6.91
N SER A 477 10.49 2.38 6.13
CA SER A 477 9.92 1.05 6.40
C SER A 477 9.19 0.93 7.75
N GLN A 478 8.78 2.05 8.35
CA GLN A 478 8.24 2.13 9.71
C GLN A 478 6.73 1.88 9.83
N VAL A 479 6.03 1.67 8.71
CA VAL A 479 4.57 1.55 8.67
C VAL A 479 4.18 0.10 8.36
N THR A 480 3.44 -0.52 9.28
CA THR A 480 2.72 -1.77 9.02
C THR A 480 1.50 -1.47 8.16
N ARG A 481 1.31 -2.24 7.09
CA ARG A 481 0.24 -2.07 6.10
C ARG A 481 -0.66 -3.30 6.09
N ARG A 482 -1.97 -3.09 6.23
CA ARG A 482 -3.02 -4.06 5.95
C ARG A 482 -3.79 -3.58 4.74
N LEU A 483 -3.90 -4.43 3.72
CA LEU A 483 -4.37 -4.11 2.37
C LEU A 483 -5.13 -5.31 1.75
N ALA A 484 -5.74 -6.16 2.57
CA ALA A 484 -6.48 -7.35 2.13
C ALA A 484 -7.99 -7.09 2.03
N PHE A 485 -8.62 -7.46 0.91
CA PHE A 485 -10.08 -7.31 0.71
C PHE A 485 -10.86 -8.44 1.39
N THR A 486 -10.31 -9.64 1.28
CA THR A 486 -11.01 -10.86 1.64
C THR A 486 -11.16 -10.95 3.15
N TYR A 487 -12.40 -10.78 3.59
CA TYR A 487 -12.89 -11.30 4.83
C TYR A 487 -14.25 -11.92 4.55
N HIS A 488 -14.25 -13.19 4.15
CA HIS A 488 -15.46 -14.02 4.01
C HIS A 488 -16.06 -14.43 5.36
N PHE A 489 -15.72 -13.71 6.44
CA PHE A 489 -16.49 -13.74 7.67
C PHE A 489 -17.79 -12.96 7.49
N ARG A 490 -18.64 -13.50 6.61
CA ARG A 490 -20.07 -13.24 6.52
C ARG A 490 -20.70 -13.62 7.85
N HIS A 491 -20.61 -12.70 8.81
CA HIS A 491 -21.66 -12.27 9.72
C HIS A 491 -21.14 -10.95 10.29
N SER A 492 -21.96 -9.90 10.20
CA SER A 492 -21.76 -8.52 10.69
C SER A 492 -20.73 -8.35 11.83
N ALA A 493 -20.09 -7.18 11.90
CA ALA A 493 -19.30 -6.79 13.08
C ALA A 493 -20.07 -6.88 14.43
N SER A 494 -21.41 -6.97 14.40
CA SER A 494 -22.28 -7.27 15.56
C SER A 494 -22.37 -8.76 15.94
N HIS A 495 -21.94 -9.69 15.10
CA HIS A 495 -21.98 -11.12 15.39
C HIS A 495 -20.78 -11.55 16.25
N PRO A 496 -20.99 -12.15 17.44
CA PRO A 496 -19.95 -12.33 18.44
C PRO A 496 -18.74 -13.15 17.97
N ARG A 497 -18.91 -14.10 17.04
CA ARG A 497 -17.79 -14.88 16.48
C ARG A 497 -16.81 -13.99 15.71
N CYS A 498 -17.31 -13.15 14.81
CA CYS A 498 -16.50 -12.29 13.94
C CYS A 498 -15.82 -11.15 14.71
N ALA A 499 -16.53 -10.57 15.69
CA ALA A 499 -15.96 -9.63 16.65
C ALA A 499 -14.81 -10.26 17.45
N SER A 500 -15.00 -11.49 17.98
CA SER A 500 -13.97 -12.23 18.72
C SER A 500 -12.75 -12.56 17.86
N LEU A 501 -12.96 -12.80 16.56
CA LEU A 501 -11.90 -13.19 15.64
C LEU A 501 -11.00 -12.02 15.28
N ASN A 502 -11.61 -10.91 14.85
CA ASN A 502 -10.87 -9.68 14.60
C ASN A 502 -10.16 -9.22 15.88
N GLN A 503 -10.78 -9.39 17.05
CA GLN A 503 -10.15 -9.14 18.34
C GLN A 503 -8.96 -10.07 18.62
N LYS A 504 -9.01 -11.38 18.28
CA LYS A 504 -7.86 -12.30 18.36
C LYS A 504 -6.70 -11.89 17.45
N LEU A 505 -6.99 -11.33 16.28
CA LEU A 505 -5.98 -10.84 15.32
C LEU A 505 -5.35 -9.52 15.77
N ILE A 506 -6.17 -8.61 16.31
CA ILE A 506 -5.70 -7.40 16.99
C ILE A 506 -4.85 -7.77 18.23
N LEU A 507 -5.20 -8.86 18.94
CA LEU A 507 -4.39 -9.43 20.01
C LEU A 507 -3.08 -10.02 19.47
N GLN A 508 -3.07 -10.80 18.39
CA GLN A 508 -1.80 -11.27 17.76
C GLN A 508 -0.86 -10.12 17.45
N TRP A 509 -1.36 -9.09 16.77
CA TRP A 509 -0.57 -7.90 16.49
C TRP A 509 -0.10 -7.20 17.78
N LYS A 510 -0.97 -7.05 18.78
CA LYS A 510 -0.60 -6.55 20.11
C LYS A 510 0.51 -7.36 20.78
N TYR A 511 0.47 -8.69 20.70
CA TYR A 511 1.52 -9.57 21.23
C TYR A 511 2.85 -9.46 20.47
N SER A 512 2.85 -9.14 19.17
CA SER A 512 4.10 -8.87 18.41
C SER A 512 4.75 -7.53 18.74
N VAL A 513 4.06 -6.66 19.48
CA VAL A 513 4.51 -5.29 19.83
C VAL A 513 4.82 -5.18 21.34
N LEU A 514 4.62 -6.27 22.10
CA LEU A 514 5.05 -6.38 23.50
C LEU A 514 6.54 -6.78 23.58
N PRO A 515 7.32 -6.24 24.54
CA PRO A 515 8.72 -6.61 24.77
C PRO A 515 8.93 -8.05 25.26
#